data_AF-A0A353SXF2-F1
#
_entry.id   AF-A0A353SXF2-F1
#
_cell.length_a   1.000
_cell.length_b   1.000
_cell.length_c   1.000
_cell.angle_alpha   90.00
_cell.angle_beta   90.00
_cell.angle_gamma   90.00
#
_symmetry.space_group_name_H-M   'P 1'
#
loop_
_entity.id
_entity.type
_entity.pdbx_description
1 polymer ?
#
loop_
_entity_poly.entity_id
_entity_poly.type
_entity_poly.pdbx_seq_one_letter_code
_entity_poly.pdbx_strand_id
1 'polypeptide(L)' 'MSERIIGTVKWFNGTKGYGFLARENGPDVFVHYSSIQGDGFRNLTEGQKVEFTVEQGAKGPQAAEVVIL' A
#
# COMPACT_ATOMS: atom_id res chain seq x y z
N MET A 1 3.86 -0.05 18.94
CA MET A 1 3.39 -1.16 18.08
C MET A 1 2.47 -0.52 17.06
N SER A 2 2.95 -0.33 15.83
CA SER A 2 2.10 0.16 14.74
C SER A 2 1.13 -0.95 14.36
N GLU A 3 -0.16 -0.65 14.29
CA GLU A 3 -1.16 -1.64 13.88
C GLU A 3 -0.99 -1.95 12.39
N ARG A 4 -0.70 -3.22 12.08
CA ARG A 4 -0.59 -3.71 10.70
C ARG A 4 -1.95 -4.19 10.23
N ILE A 5 -2.30 -3.81 9.02
CA ILE A 5 -3.57 -4.10 8.38
C ILE A 5 -3.30 -4.91 7.12
N ILE A 6 -4.13 -5.92 6.89
CA ILE A 6 -4.12 -6.68 5.64
C ILE A 6 -5.09 -6.01 4.68
N GLY A 7 -4.63 -5.82 3.46
CA GLY A 7 -5.45 -5.32 2.36
C GLY A 7 -5.11 -5.98 1.04
N THR A 8 -5.76 -5.50 0.00
CA THR A 8 -5.58 -5.95 -1.37
C THR A 8 -5.27 -4.76 -2.25
N VAL A 9 -4.35 -4.92 -3.18
CA VAL A 9 -4.02 -3.87 -4.15
C VAL A 9 -5.22 -3.66 -5.06
N LYS A 10 -5.84 -2.48 -4.98
CA LYS A 10 -6.97 -2.12 -5.84
C LYS A 10 -6.50 -1.77 -7.24
N TRP A 11 -5.42 -1.01 -7.32
CA TRP A 11 -4.68 -0.76 -8.55
C TRP A 11 -3.33 -0.15 -8.20
N PHE A 12 -2.33 -0.35 -9.06
CA PHE A 12 -1.04 0.29 -8.93
C PHE A 12 -0.47 0.62 -10.30
N ASN A 13 0.04 1.83 -10.46
CA ASN A 13 0.70 2.25 -11.68
C ASN A 13 2.21 2.19 -11.48
N GLY A 14 2.84 1.10 -11.93
CA GLY A 14 4.30 0.91 -11.82
C GLY A 14 5.12 1.98 -12.54
N THR A 15 4.59 2.57 -13.61
CA THR A 15 5.25 3.68 -14.33
C THR A 15 5.26 4.96 -13.52
N LYS A 16 4.17 5.26 -12.81
CA LYS A 16 4.06 6.46 -11.98
C LYS A 16 4.51 6.24 -10.53
N GLY A 17 4.64 4.99 -10.08
CA GLY A 17 5.08 4.62 -8.74
C GLY A 17 4.04 4.85 -7.64
N TYR A 18 2.75 4.87 -7.95
CA TYR A 18 1.69 5.01 -6.94
C TYR A 18 0.42 4.25 -7.29
N GLY A 19 -0.41 4.02 -6.28
CA GLY A 19 -1.68 3.30 -6.40
C GLY A 19 -2.56 3.45 -5.17
N PHE A 20 -3.53 2.54 -5.06
CA PHE A 20 -4.40 2.44 -3.90
C PHE A 20 -4.56 0.99 -3.44
N LEU A 21 -4.66 0.82 -2.13
CA LEU A 21 -4.92 -0.43 -1.45
C LEU A 21 -6.34 -0.38 -0.88
N ALA A 22 -7.12 -1.42 -1.17
CA ALA A 22 -8.38 -1.67 -0.49
C ALA A 22 -8.10 -2.41 0.84
N ARG A 23 -8.84 -2.06 1.89
CA ARG A 23 -8.84 -2.77 3.17
C ARG A 23 -10.25 -3.27 3.46
N GLU A 24 -10.38 -4.34 4.24
CA GLU A 24 -11.67 -4.97 4.49
C GLU A 24 -12.69 -4.01 5.14
N ASN A 25 -12.23 -3.12 6.02
CA ASN A 25 -13.10 -2.14 6.67
C ASN A 25 -12.47 -0.74 6.65
N GLY A 26 -12.82 0.05 5.62
CA GLY A 26 -12.51 1.48 5.58
C GLY A 26 -12.28 2.02 4.17
N PRO A 27 -11.94 3.32 4.07
CA PRO A 27 -11.60 3.93 2.78
C PRO A 27 -10.30 3.35 2.22
N ASP A 28 -10.19 3.41 0.89
CA ASP A 28 -8.96 3.07 0.16
C ASP A 28 -7.78 3.88 0.70
N VAL A 29 -6.63 3.22 0.81
CA VAL A 29 -5.41 3.78 1.35
C VAL A 29 -4.45 4.05 0.21
N PHE A 30 -3.93 5.27 0.14
CA PHE A 30 -2.95 5.64 -0.89
C PHE A 30 -1.63 4.90 -0.66
N VAL A 31 -1.00 4.39 -1.71
CA VAL A 31 0.33 3.75 -1.62
C VAL A 31 1.29 4.37 -2.63
N HIS A 32 2.52 4.63 -2.17
CA HIS A 32 3.63 5.07 -3.00
C HIS A 32 4.71 3.99 -3.03
N TYR A 33 5.46 3.89 -4.13
CA TYR A 33 6.49 2.86 -4.30
C TYR A 33 7.57 2.91 -3.21
N SER A 34 7.82 4.10 -2.63
CA SER A 34 8.78 4.27 -1.54
C SER A 34 8.39 3.52 -0.27
N SER A 35 7.09 3.31 -0.04
CA SER A 35 6.57 2.61 1.14
C SER A 35 6.68 1.08 1.02
N ILE A 36 6.85 0.56 -0.19
CA ILE A 36 6.97 -0.87 -0.46
C ILE A 36 8.33 -1.36 0.03
N GLN A 37 8.30 -2.36 0.89
CA GLN A 37 9.47 -3.05 1.42
C GLN A 37 9.97 -4.08 0.40
N GLY A 38 11.29 -4.17 0.27
CA GLY A 38 11.95 -5.09 -0.65
C GLY A 38 13.05 -4.41 -1.46
N ASP A 39 13.91 -5.26 -2.01
CA ASP A 39 15.04 -4.88 -2.83
C ASP A 39 14.68 -4.90 -4.32
N GLY A 40 15.20 -3.94 -5.09
CA GLY A 40 14.95 -3.85 -6.53
C GLY A 40 13.69 -3.06 -6.92
N PHE A 41 13.00 -3.50 -7.97
CA PHE A 41 11.87 -2.78 -8.55
C PHE A 41 10.59 -2.95 -7.71
N ARG A 42 10.22 -1.90 -7.00
CA ARG A 42 9.07 -1.87 -6.09
C ARG A 42 7.77 -1.67 -6.85
N ASN A 43 7.07 -2.78 -7.12
CA ASN A 43 5.82 -2.79 -7.86
C ASN A 43 4.75 -3.62 -7.14
N LEU A 44 3.49 -3.31 -7.40
CA LEU A 44 2.33 -4.05 -6.93
C LEU A 44 1.45 -4.46 -8.10
N THR A 45 0.80 -5.61 -7.97
CA THR A 45 -0.15 -6.12 -8.95
C THR A 45 -1.57 -6.02 -8.41
N GLU A 46 -2.53 -5.63 -9.24
CA GLU A 46 -3.94 -5.61 -8.85
C GLU A 46 -4.41 -6.98 -8.34
N GLY A 47 -5.19 -6.98 -7.25
CA GLY A 47 -5.65 -8.19 -6.56
C GLY A 47 -4.62 -8.84 -5.64
N GLN A 48 -3.38 -8.34 -5.58
CA GLN A 48 -2.34 -8.86 -4.70
C GLN A 48 -2.63 -8.54 -3.24
N LYS A 49 -2.45 -9.51 -2.34
CA LYS A 49 -2.56 -9.28 -0.91
C LYS A 49 -1.29 -8.63 -0.37
N VAL A 50 -1.49 -7.66 0.51
CA VAL A 50 -0.42 -6.89 1.12
C VAL A 50 -0.72 -6.65 2.60
N GLU A 51 0.33 -6.60 3.40
CA GLU A 51 0.29 -6.14 4.79
C GLU A 51 0.96 -4.76 4.86
N PHE A 52 0.34 -3.81 5.55
CA PHE A 52 0.89 -2.45 5.67
C PHE A 52 0.39 -1.76 6.94
N THR A 53 1.07 -0.69 7.34
CA THR A 53 0.58 0.23 8.38
C THR A 53 -0.10 1.42 7.72
N VAL A 54 -1.09 2.01 8.39
CA VAL A 54 -1.77 3.23 7.90
C VAL A 54 -1.26 4.42 8.68
N GLU A 55 -0.73 5.41 7.95
CA GLU A 55 -0.26 6.67 8.50
C GLU A 55 -1.07 7.84 7.93
N GLN A 56 -1.17 8.92 8.71
CA GLN A 56 -1.83 10.14 8.27
C GLN A 56 -0.86 10.98 7.44
N GLY A 57 -1.03 10.98 6.11
CA GLY A 57 -0.28 11.82 5.19
C GLY A 57 -0.95 13.16 4.92
N ALA A 58 -0.24 14.03 4.19
CA ALA A 58 -0.73 15.36 3.80
C ALA A 58 -2.01 15.34 2.93
N LYS A 59 -2.29 14.21 2.26
CA LYS A 59 -3.45 14.01 1.37
C LYS A 59 -4.46 12.99 1.92
N GLY A 60 -4.36 12.63 3.19
CA GLY A 60 -5.18 11.60 3.80
C GLY A 60 -4.39 10.34 4.19
N PRO A 61 -5.08 9.24 4.51
CA PRO A 61 -4.47 7.98 4.91
C PRO A 61 -3.57 7.41 3.80
N GLN A 62 -2.32 7.10 4.16
CA GLN A 62 -1.35 6.47 3.27
C GLN A 62 -0.77 5.21 3.90
N ALA A 63 -0.36 4.27 3.05
CA ALA A 63 0.24 3.01 3.44
C ALA A 63 1.75 3.21 3.66
N ALA A 64 2.24 2.70 4.78
CA ALA A 64 3.64 2.63 5.14
C ALA A 64 4.03 1.17 5.39
N GLU A 65 5.35 0.89 5.33
CA GLU A 65 5.90 -0.46 5.53
C GLU A 65 5.17 -1.57 4.75
N VAL A 66 4.85 -1.34 3.47
CA VAL A 66 4.02 -2.25 2.68
C VAL A 66 4.83 -3.50 2.32
N VAL A 67 4.35 -4.67 2.74
CA VAL A 67 4.94 -5.97 2.45
C VAL A 67 3.94 -6.79 1.64
N ILE A 68 4.45 -7.47 0.60
CA ILE A 68 3.66 -8.40 -0.20
C ILE A 68 3.51 -9.73 0.57
N LEU A 69 2.28 -10.25 0.64
CA LEU A 69 1.96 -11.55 1.25
C LEU A 69 2.01 -12.70 0.24
#